data_AF-A0A835LZQ7-F1
#
_entry.id   AF-A0A835LZQ7-F1
#
_cell.length_a   1.000
_cell.length_b   1.000
_cell.length_c   1.000
_cell.angle_alpha   90.00
_cell.angle_beta   90.00
_cell.angle_gamma   90.00
#
_symmetry.space_group_name_H-M   'P 1'
#
loop_
_entity.id
_entity.type
_entity.pdbx_description
1 polymer ?
#
loop_
_entity_poly.entity_id
_entity_poly.type
_entity_poly.pdbx_seq_one_letter_code
_entity_poly.pdbx_strand_id
1 'polypeptide(L)'
;GYIAPGYVMHGIVSVKTDVFSYGVLVLEIAWNLSQGGNTLDLVDPNLQKFNRDEAAMCIPPGLLCCQANVADRPDMNSVHLMLLSLE
;
A
#
# COMPACT_ATOMS: atom_id res chain seq x y z
N GLY A 1 -3.30 -11.44 -1.64
CA GLY A 1 -2.82 -12.10 -0.41
C GLY A 1 -2.03 -11.08 0.37
N TYR A 2 -2.40 -10.84 1.63
CA TYR A 2 -1.82 -9.75 2.45
C TYR A 2 -0.62 -10.19 3.29
N ILE A 3 -0.28 -11.48 3.31
CA ILE A 3 0.76 -12.01 4.17
C ILE A 3 2.11 -11.96 3.45
N ALA A 4 3.13 -11.39 4.10
CA ALA A 4 4.47 -11.26 3.55
C ALA A 4 5.13 -12.63 3.27
N PRO A 5 5.87 -12.79 2.15
CA PRO A 5 6.49 -14.07 1.79
C PRO A 5 7.52 -14.56 2.81
N GLY A 6 8.27 -13.66 3.44
CA GLY A 6 9.21 -14.00 4.52
C GLY A 6 8.53 -14.63 5.74
N TYR A 7 7.30 -14.19 6.05
CA TYR A 7 6.50 -14.80 7.10
C TYR A 7 5.98 -16.18 6.65
N VAL A 8 5.41 -16.27 5.44
CA VAL A 8 4.84 -17.55 4.94
C VAL A 8 5.91 -18.64 4.80
N MET A 9 7.09 -18.30 4.27
CA MET A 9 8.12 -19.28 3.96
C MET A 9 9.00 -19.62 5.16
N HIS A 10 9.29 -18.64 6.04
CA HIS A 10 10.28 -18.79 7.10
C HIS A 10 9.73 -18.53 8.50
N GLY A 11 8.46 -18.17 8.65
CA GLY A 11 7.84 -17.82 9.94
C GLY A 11 8.35 -16.50 10.55
N ILE A 12 9.02 -15.65 9.75
CA ILE A 12 9.63 -14.42 10.26
C ILE A 12 8.55 -13.34 10.45
N VAL A 13 8.30 -12.96 11.71
CA VAL A 13 7.48 -11.79 12.08
C VAL A 13 8.39 -10.58 12.26
N SER A 14 8.03 -9.45 11.66
CA SER A 14 8.75 -8.18 11.85
C SER A 14 7.88 -7.00 11.47
N VAL A 15 8.28 -5.78 11.83
CA VAL A 15 7.59 -4.56 11.36
C VAL A 15 7.52 -4.51 9.81
N LYS A 16 8.50 -5.12 9.12
CA LYS A 16 8.54 -5.19 7.65
C LYS A 16 7.54 -6.17 7.05
N THR A 17 6.93 -7.06 7.85
CA THR A 17 5.80 -7.86 7.37
C THR A 17 4.55 -7.00 7.27
N ASP A 18 4.34 -6.10 8.22
CA ASP A 18 3.19 -5.18 8.22
C ASP A 18 3.31 -4.16 7.09
N VAL A 19 4.52 -3.67 6.82
CA VAL A 19 4.81 -2.81 5.65
C VAL A 19 4.40 -3.50 4.34
N PHE A 20 4.70 -4.79 4.19
CA PHE A 20 4.31 -5.54 3.00
C PHE A 20 2.78 -5.64 2.88
N SER A 21 2.09 -6.00 3.96
CA SER A 21 0.63 -6.08 4.01
C SER A 21 -0.01 -4.74 3.65
N TYR A 22 0.55 -3.64 4.16
CA TYR A 22 0.15 -2.28 3.85
C TYR A 22 0.33 -1.96 2.36
N GLY A 23 1.49 -2.31 1.77
CA GLY A 23 1.74 -2.13 0.33
C GLY A 23 0.70 -2.82 -0.56
N VAL A 24 0.32 -4.05 -0.21
CA VAL A 24 -0.75 -4.79 -0.93
C VAL A 24 -2.07 -4.05 -0.86
N LEU A 25 -2.45 -3.56 0.33
CA LEU A 25 -3.68 -2.80 0.53
C LEU A 25 -3.68 -1.48 -0.27
N VAL A 26 -2.57 -0.74 -0.25
CA VAL A 26 -2.43 0.52 -1.02
C VAL A 26 -2.57 0.25 -2.52
N LEU A 27 -1.92 -0.79 -3.04
CA LEU A 27 -2.02 -1.14 -4.46
C LEU A 27 -3.43 -1.56 -4.86
N GLU A 28 -4.11 -2.31 -4.00
CA GLU A 28 -5.51 -2.69 -4.22
C GLU A 28 -6.43 -1.47 -4.25
N ILE A 29 -6.28 -0.55 -3.30
CA ILE A 29 -7.05 0.70 -3.26
C ILE A 29 -6.73 1.53 -4.52
N ALA A 30 -5.46 1.78 -4.82
CA ALA A 30 -5.04 2.58 -5.98
C ALA A 30 -5.56 1.99 -7.31
N TRP A 31 -5.54 0.67 -7.45
CA TRP A 31 -6.08 -0.03 -8.62
C TRP A 31 -7.60 0.09 -8.72
N ASN A 32 -8.33 -0.14 -7.63
CA ASN A 32 -9.79 0.00 -7.64
C ASN A 32 -10.21 1.44 -8.00
N LEU A 33 -9.50 2.40 -7.42
CA LEU A 33 -9.72 3.81 -7.66
C LEU A 33 -9.38 4.22 -9.11
N SER A 34 -8.32 3.68 -9.72
CA SER A 34 -7.98 3.95 -11.13
C SER A 34 -9.02 3.39 -12.10
N GLN A 35 -9.58 2.22 -11.79
CA GLN A 35 -10.59 1.53 -12.60
C GLN A 35 -12.02 2.04 -12.36
N GLY A 36 -12.25 2.92 -11.37
CA GLY A 36 -13.60 3.36 -10.95
C GLY A 36 -14.44 2.22 -10.36
N GLY A 37 -13.77 1.20 -9.81
CA GLY A 37 -14.39 -0.03 -9.29
C GLY A 37 -15.03 0.15 -7.92
N ASN A 38 -16.12 -0.60 -7.72
CA ASN A 38 -17.08 -0.48 -6.63
C ASN A 38 -16.64 -1.10 -5.28
N THR A 39 -15.33 -1.29 -5.05
CA THR A 39 -14.80 -1.85 -3.79
C THR A 39 -14.59 -0.74 -2.74
N LEU A 40 -15.57 0.17 -2.63
CA LEU A 40 -15.53 1.37 -1.80
C LEU A 40 -16.06 1.14 -0.38
N ASP A 41 -16.45 -0.08 -0.01
CA ASP A 41 -17.01 -0.37 1.33
C ASP A 41 -16.00 -0.12 2.48
N LEU A 42 -14.71 0.00 2.18
CA LEU A 42 -13.65 0.40 3.12
C LEU A 42 -13.25 1.88 3.00
N VAL A 43 -13.62 2.56 1.91
CA VAL A 43 -13.33 3.97 1.69
C VAL A 43 -14.38 4.79 2.42
N ASP A 44 -13.95 5.83 3.14
CA ASP A 44 -14.87 6.70 3.88
C ASP A 44 -15.96 7.21 2.91
N PRO A 45 -17.26 6.94 3.19
CA PRO A 45 -18.36 7.44 2.37
C PRO A 45 -18.40 8.98 2.25
N ASN A 46 -17.72 9.69 3.17
CA ASN A 46 -17.58 11.14 3.15
C ASN A 46 -16.42 11.63 2.27
N LEU A 47 -15.64 10.74 1.65
CA LEU A 47 -14.57 11.10 0.72
C LEU A 47 -15.20 11.62 -0.59
N GLN A 48 -15.56 12.91 -0.61
CA GLN A 48 -16.36 13.52 -1.68
C GLN A 48 -15.66 13.64 -3.04
N LYS A 49 -14.34 13.41 -3.10
CA LYS A 49 -13.56 13.57 -4.33
C LYS A 49 -12.41 12.58 -4.35
N PHE A 50 -12.38 11.73 -5.37
CA PHE A 50 -11.25 10.85 -5.63
C PHE A 50 -10.46 11.40 -6.82
N ASN A 51 -9.15 11.60 -6.64
CA ASN A 51 -8.25 12.08 -7.68
C ASN A 51 -7.45 10.92 -8.29
N ARG A 52 -7.65 10.68 -9.59
CA ARG A 52 -6.94 9.62 -10.33
C ARG A 52 -5.43 9.78 -10.28
N ASP A 53 -4.94 11.02 -10.24
CA ASP A 53 -3.52 11.30 -10.17
C ASP A 53 -2.94 10.92 -8.80
N GLU A 54 -3.65 11.18 -7.70
CA GLU A 54 -3.26 10.73 -6.35
C GLU A 54 -3.20 9.20 -6.24
N ALA A 55 -4.17 8.47 -6.80
CA ALA A 55 -4.06 7.00 -6.82
C ALA A 55 -2.86 6.52 -7.63
N ALA A 56 -2.57 7.14 -8.78
CA ALA A 56 -1.41 6.78 -9.57
C ALA A 56 -0.11 7.03 -8.78
N MET A 57 -0.05 8.10 -7.99
CA MET A 57 1.09 8.42 -7.13
C MET A 57 1.24 7.49 -5.91
N CYS A 58 0.17 6.80 -5.49
CA CYS A 58 0.24 5.75 -4.45
C CYS A 58 0.85 4.42 -4.95
N ILE A 59 0.95 4.21 -6.28
CA ILE A 59 1.46 2.95 -6.84
C ILE A 59 2.96 2.75 -6.54
N PRO A 60 3.87 3.72 -6.78
CA PRO A 60 5.28 3.55 -6.46
C PRO A 60 5.58 3.20 -4.99
N PRO A 61 5.06 3.91 -3.97
CA PRO A 61 5.30 3.53 -2.57
C PRO A 61 4.68 2.18 -2.22
N GLY A 62 3.52 1.83 -2.78
CA GLY A 62 2.93 0.50 -2.63
C GLY A 62 3.83 -0.62 -3.17
N LEU A 63 4.43 -0.43 -4.35
CA LEU A 63 5.39 -1.37 -4.93
C LEU A 63 6.68 -1.51 -4.10
N LEU A 64 7.21 -0.41 -3.57
CA LEU A 64 8.38 -0.44 -2.67
C LEU A 64 8.09 -1.25 -1.40
N CYS A 65 6.91 -1.09 -0.83
CA CYS A 65 6.47 -1.89 0.33
C CYS A 65 6.40 -3.39 0.02
N CYS A 66 6.07 -3.76 -1.22
CA CYS A 66 5.91 -5.15 -1.66
C CYS A 66 7.19 -5.81 -2.19
N GLN A 67 8.37 -5.22 -1.98
CA GLN A 67 9.62 -5.81 -2.47
C GLN A 67 9.91 -7.20 -1.88
N ALA A 68 10.45 -8.08 -2.74
CA ALA A 68 10.81 -9.45 -2.38
C ALA A 68 11.87 -9.47 -1.27
N ASN A 69 12.90 -8.64 -1.42
CA ASN A 69 13.92 -8.45 -0.41
C ASN A 69 13.39 -7.55 0.72
N VAL A 70 13.51 -8.03 1.96
CA VAL A 70 13.01 -7.32 3.16
C VAL A 70 13.80 -6.04 3.42
N ALA A 71 15.09 -6.01 3.05
CA ALA A 71 15.97 -4.87 3.29
C ALA A 71 15.61 -3.65 2.43
N ASP A 72 15.06 -3.88 1.24
CA ASP A 72 14.74 -2.80 0.29
C ASP A 72 13.39 -2.11 0.66
N ARG A 73 12.52 -2.82 1.39
CA ARG A 73 11.24 -2.26 1.85
C ARG A 73 11.51 -1.03 2.74
N PRO A 74 10.75 0.07 2.58
CA PRO A 74 10.84 1.23 3.45
C PRO A 74 10.38 0.89 4.87
N ASP A 75 10.69 1.75 5.84
CA ASP A 75 9.96 1.77 7.12
C ASP A 75 8.66 2.59 6.99
N MET A 76 7.75 2.43 7.95
CA MET A 76 6.45 3.12 7.90
C MET A 76 6.56 4.64 7.96
N ASN A 77 7.62 5.21 8.57
CA ASN A 77 7.81 6.66 8.60
C ASN A 77 8.19 7.18 7.21
N SER A 78 9.06 6.47 6.49
CA SER A 78 9.40 6.77 5.10
C SER A 78 8.17 6.71 4.19
N VAL A 79 7.31 5.69 4.37
CA VAL A 79 6.04 5.56 3.64
C VAL A 79 5.11 6.74 3.94
N HIS A 80 4.97 7.12 5.22
CA HIS A 80 4.15 8.26 5.62
C HIS A 80 4.62 9.57 4.96
N LEU A 81 5.93 9.82 4.92
CA LEU A 81 6.49 11.00 4.25
C LEU A 81 6.26 10.99 2.73
N MET A 82 6.36 9.83 2.08
CA MET A 82 6.04 9.70 0.64
C MET A 82 4.58 10.04 0.37
N LEU A 83 3.66 9.62 1.24
CA LEU A 83 2.24 9.90 1.09
C LEU A 83 1.87 11.35 1.43
N LEU A 84 2.53 11.97 2.41
CA LEU A 84 2.34 13.41 2.69
C LEU A 84 2.80 14.30 1.54
N SER A 85 3.76 13.84 0.72
CA SER A 85 4.17 14.59 -0.47
C SER A 85 3.13 14.58 -1.60
N LEU A 86 1.97 13.94 -1.38
CA LEU A 86 0.85 13.87 -2.32
C LEU A 86 -0.22 14.96 -2.07
N GLU A 87 -0.14 15.69 -0.95
CA GLU A 87 -1.00 16.85 -0.62
C GLU A 87 -0.53 18.16 -1.30
#